data_AF-A0A2X3LVH2-F1
#
_entry.id   AF-A0A2X3LVH2-F1
#
_cell.length_a   1.000
_cell.length_b   1.000
_cell.length_c   1.000
_cell.angle_alpha   90.00
_cell.angle_beta   90.00
_cell.angle_gamma   90.00
#
_symmetry.space_group_name_H-M   'P 1'
#
loop_
_entity.id
_entity.type
_entity.pdbx_description
1 polymer ?
#
loop_
_entity_poly.entity_id
_entity_poly.type
_entity_poly.pdbx_seq_one_letter_code
_entity_poly.pdbx_strand_id
1 'polypeptide(L)' 'MKLMFASDIHGSLPATERVLELFAQSGAQWLVILGDVLNHGPRNALPEGYAPAQSR' A
#
# COMPACT_ATOMS: atom_id res chain seq x y z
N MET A 1 8.73 15.69 -14.96
CA MET A 1 8.77 14.42 -14.20
C MET A 1 7.69 14.48 -13.14
N LYS A 2 6.92 13.41 -12.94
CA LYS A 2 5.78 13.30 -12.02
C LYS A 2 5.90 12.00 -11.24
N LEU A 3 5.78 12.11 -9.92
CA LEU A 3 5.88 11.01 -8.97
C LEU A 3 4.57 10.92 -8.18
N MET A 4 4.18 9.72 -7.78
CA MET A 4 3.11 9.47 -6.81
C MET A 4 3.74 8.78 -5.59
N PHE A 5 3.29 9.14 -4.39
CA PHE A 5 3.78 8.57 -3.15
C PHE A 5 2.66 7.84 -2.41
N ALA A 6 3.01 6.72 -1.79
CA ALA A 6 2.16 5.98 -0.86
C ALA A 6 3.00 5.49 0.32
N SER A 7 2.39 5.36 1.49
CA SER A 7 3.04 4.91 2.73
C SER A 7 2.02 4.19 3.59
N ASP A 8 2.50 3.41 4.58
CA ASP A 8 1.69 2.84 5.66
C ASP A 8 0.50 2.00 5.15
N ILE A 9 0.74 1.17 4.14
CA ILE A 9 -0.28 0.29 3.53
C ILE A 9 -0.70 -0.81 4.53
N HIS A 10 0.24 -1.28 5.36
CA HIS A 10 0.02 -2.22 6.45
C HIS A 10 -0.74 -3.51 6.06
N GLY A 11 -0.61 -3.94 4.80
CA GLY A 11 -1.28 -5.14 4.27
C GLY A 11 -2.77 -4.93 3.94
N SER A 12 -3.24 -3.68 3.86
CA SER A 12 -4.62 -3.38 3.45
C SER A 12 -4.81 -3.54 1.94
N LEU A 13 -5.53 -4.59 1.55
CA LEU A 13 -5.87 -4.83 0.14
C LEU A 13 -6.73 -3.69 -0.46
N PRO A 14 -7.80 -3.19 0.18
CA PRO A 14 -8.61 -2.11 -0.38
C PRO A 14 -7.81 -0.81 -0.63
N ALA A 15 -6.90 -0.47 0.30
CA ALA A 15 -6.03 0.68 0.13
C ALA A 15 -5.05 0.47 -1.03
N THR A 16 -4.51 -0.74 -1.16
CA THR A 16 -3.59 -1.11 -2.25
C THR A 16 -4.27 -0.98 -3.61
N GLU A 17 -5.47 -1.55 -3.77
CA GLU A 17 -6.26 -1.46 -5.01
C GLU A 17 -6.53 -0.01 -5.40
N ARG A 18 -6.92 0.82 -4.41
CA ARG A 18 -7.18 2.24 -4.65
C ARG A 18 -5.94 3.01 -5.05
N VAL A 19 -4.79 2.74 -4.43
CA VAL A 19 -3.50 3.36 -4.80
C VAL A 19 -3.11 2.99 -6.23
N LEU A 20 -3.29 1.72 -6.62
CA LEU A 20 -2.97 1.26 -7.97
C LEU A 20 -3.87 1.90 -9.03
N GLU A 21 -5.17 2.01 -8.75
CA GLU A 21 -6.12 2.69 -9.63
C GLU A 21 -5.74 4.17 -9.84
N LEU A 22 -5.47 4.89 -8.75
CA LEU A 22 -5.04 6.28 -8.80
C LEU A 22 -3.70 6.45 -9.53
N PHE A 23 -2.75 5.54 -9.31
CA PHE A 23 -1.47 5.56 -10.00
C PHE A 23 -1.65 5.41 -11.51
N ALA A 24 -2.47 4.45 -11.96
CA ALA A 24 -2.79 4.22 -13.36
C ALA A 24 -3.42 5.45 -14.03
N GLN A 25 -4.26 6.20 -13.31
CA GLN A 25 -4.90 7.42 -13.82
C GLN A 25 -4.00 8.67 -13.73
N SER A 26 -2.98 8.66 -12.87
CA SER A 26 -2.21 9.85 -12.53
C SER A 26 -1.26 10.35 -13.63
N GLY A 27 -0.83 9.46 -14.54
CA GLY A 27 0.26 9.73 -15.48
C GLY A 27 1.64 9.94 -14.81
N ALA A 28 1.78 9.54 -13.54
CA ALA A 28 3.08 9.54 -12.87
C ALA A 28 3.99 8.46 -13.47
N GLN A 29 5.29 8.75 -13.56
CA GLN A 29 6.26 7.77 -14.08
C GLN A 29 6.63 6.73 -13.00
N TRP A 30 6.50 7.10 -11.73
CA TRP A 30 6.90 6.25 -10.62
C TRP A 30 5.91 6.34 -9.48
N LEU A 31 5.60 5.19 -8.89
CA LEU A 31 4.97 5.04 -7.60
C LEU A 31 6.06 4.77 -6.57
N VAL A 32 6.26 5.69 -5.63
CA VAL A 32 7.27 5.61 -4.58
C VAL A 32 6.58 5.19 -3.28
N ILE A 33 6.92 3.99 -2.79
CA ILE A 33 6.37 3.43 -1.55
C ILE A 33 7.36 3.67 -0.41
N LEU A 34 6.92 4.34 0.66
CA LEU A 34 7.78 4.83 1.73
C LEU A 34 7.92 3.89 2.95
N GLY A 35 7.41 2.65 2.85
CA GLY A 35 7.57 1.64 3.90
C GLY A 35 6.24 1.02 4.35
N ASP A 36 6.33 0.12 5.33
CA ASP A 36 5.20 -0.51 6.01
C ASP A 36 4.12 -1.06 5.07
N VAL A 37 4.57 -1.94 4.17
CA VAL A 37 3.74 -2.43 3.06
C VAL A 37 2.79 -3.55 3.49
N LEU A 38 3.28 -4.56 4.21
CA LEU A 38 2.53 -5.80 4.48
C LEU A 38 2.26 -6.05 5.97
N ASN A 39 3.21 -5.76 6.85
CA ASN A 39 3.03 -5.98 8.28
C ASN A 39 2.15 -4.86 8.86
N HIS A 40 1.09 -5.21 9.59
CA HIS A 40 0.29 -4.20 10.29
C HIS A 40 1.07 -3.51 11.41
N GLY A 41 2.07 -4.18 11.97
CA GLY A 41 2.86 -3.68 13.09
C GLY A 41 2.22 -4.02 14.44
N PRO A 42 3.01 -4.48 15.44
CA PRO A 42 2.48 -5.09 16.67
C PRO A 42 1.68 -4.15 17.57
N ARG A 43 1.71 -2.84 17.31
CA ARG A 43 0.98 -1.82 18.08
C ARG A 43 -0.28 -1.30 17.38
N ASN A 44 -0.53 -1.73 16.15
CA ASN A 44 -1.63 -1.24 15.34
C ASN A 44 -2.74 -2.29 15.28
N ALA A 45 -3.98 -1.83 15.25
CA ALA A 45 -5.10 -2.71 14.90
C ALA A 45 -4.92 -3.27 13.48
N LEU A 46 -5.56 -4.41 13.20
CA LEU A 46 -5.56 -4.96 11.85
C LEU A 46 -6.33 -4.03 10.92
N PRO A 47 -5.77 -3.66 9.75
CA PRO A 47 -6.51 -2.86 8.79
C PRO A 47 -7.62 -3.67 8.11
N GLU A 48 -8.56 -2.97 7.50
CA GLU A 48 -9.59 -3.61 6.68
C GLU A 48 -8.95 -4.37 5.50
N GLY A 49 -9.42 -5.60 5.28
CA GLY A 49 -8.90 -6.48 4.23
C GLY A 49 -7.44 -6.90 4.45
N TYR A 50 -6.97 -6.97 5.70
CA TYR A 50 -5.61 -7.38 6.03
C TYR A 50 -5.26 -8.75 5.42
N ALA A 51 -4.31 -8.74 4.49
CA ALA A 51 -3.84 -9.92 3.77
C ALA A 51 -2.31 -10.03 3.90
N PRO A 52 -1.79 -10.53 5.04
CA PRO A 52 -0.36 -10.68 5.24
C PRO A 52 0.25 -11.72 4.30
N ALA A 53 1.56 -11.65 4.14
CA ALA A 53 2.31 -12.73 3.49
C ALA A 53 2.09 -14.05 4.22
N GLN A 54 1.75 -15.10 3.48
CA GLN A 54 1.61 -16.44 4.03
C GLN A 54 3.00 -17.01 4.33
N SER A 55 3.20 -17.51 5.55
CA SER A 55 4.40 -18.28 5.89
C SER A 55 4.38 -19.58 5.09
N ARG A 56 5.46 -19.88 4.39
CA ARG A 56 5.69 -21.19 3.76
C ARG A 56 5.84 -22.29 4.80
#